data_AF-A0A6F9WV62-F1
#
_entry.id   AF-A0A6F9WV62-F1
#
_cell.length_a   1.000
_cell.length_b   1.000
_cell.length_c   1.000
_cell.angle_alpha   90.00
_cell.angle_beta   90.00
_cell.angle_gamma   90.00
#
_symmetry.space_group_name_H-M   'P 1'
#
loop_
_entity.id
_entity.type
_entity.pdbx_description
1 polymer ?
#
loop_
_entity_poly.entity_id
_entity_poly.type
_entity_poly.pdbx_seq_one_letter_code
_entity_poly.pdbx_strand_id
1 'polypeptide(L)'
;MGTVSGFGGGSGSGCICGAISGGTVAIGLVLQNKKQTADMTRQLHDWFREQYGVTCCKTIRANNDKGICLKLTGEVAGKIAEMLSTV
;
A
#
# COMPACT_ATOMS: atom_id res chain seq x y z
N MET A 1 -7.77 0.34 15.45
CA MET A 1 -6.74 -0.15 14.51
C MET A 1 -7.00 -1.58 13.98
N GLY A 2 -8.21 -2.16 14.13
CA GLY A 2 -8.48 -3.56 13.73
C GLY A 2 -9.04 -3.74 12.32
N THR A 3 -9.58 -2.68 11.71
CA THR A 3 -10.32 -2.75 10.44
C THR A 3 -9.48 -3.20 9.25
N VAL A 4 -8.16 -3.01 9.31
CA VAL A 4 -7.21 -3.38 8.25
C VAL A 4 -6.25 -4.51 8.65
N SER A 5 -6.39 -5.06 9.87
CA SER A 5 -5.51 -6.13 10.37
C SER A 5 -5.52 -7.38 9.49
N GLY A 6 -6.62 -7.58 8.73
CA GLY A 6 -6.76 -8.68 7.79
C GLY A 6 -5.82 -8.60 6.58
N PHE A 7 -5.18 -7.47 6.28
CA PHE A 7 -4.29 -7.36 5.10
C PHE A 7 -2.88 -7.94 5.31
N GLY A 8 -2.55 -8.37 6.52
CA GLY A 8 -1.27 -9.00 6.83
C GLY A 8 -0.93 -10.17 5.89
N GLY A 9 0.31 -10.21 5.40
CA GLY A 9 0.74 -11.26 4.47
C GLY A 9 -0.01 -11.27 3.13
N GLY A 10 -0.65 -10.16 2.75
CA GLY A 10 -1.51 -10.07 1.58
C GLY A 10 -2.77 -10.89 1.76
N SER A 11 -3.49 -10.61 2.84
CA SER A 11 -4.69 -11.33 3.29
C SER A 11 -4.45 -12.81 3.62
N GLY A 12 -3.25 -13.15 4.10
CA GLY A 12 -2.83 -14.54 4.36
C GLY A 12 -2.64 -15.41 3.10
N SER A 13 -3.18 -14.99 1.95
CA SER A 13 -3.06 -15.70 0.66
C SER A 13 -1.81 -15.32 -0.13
N GLY A 14 -1.16 -14.21 0.24
CA GLY A 14 0.02 -13.71 -0.44
C GLY A 14 -0.28 -12.91 -1.70
N CYS A 15 -1.49 -12.33 -1.81
CA CYS A 15 -1.91 -11.49 -2.93
C CYS A 15 -1.29 -10.09 -2.85
N ILE A 16 -2.07 -9.01 -2.86
CA ILE A 16 -1.55 -7.64 -2.82
C ILE A 16 -0.84 -7.32 -1.50
N CYS A 17 0.23 -6.52 -1.54
CA CYS A 17 0.91 -6.03 -0.34
C CYS A 17 -0.05 -5.28 0.58
N GLY A 18 -0.07 -5.65 1.86
CA GLY A 18 -0.98 -5.03 2.84
C GLY A 18 -0.74 -3.54 3.06
N ALA A 19 0.48 -3.05 2.84
CA ALA A 19 0.78 -1.62 2.89
C ALA A 19 0.01 -0.85 1.81
N ILE A 20 -0.07 -1.38 0.58
CA ILE A 20 -0.84 -0.77 -0.51
C ILE A 20 -2.32 -0.78 -0.17
N SER A 21 -2.87 -1.93 0.25
CA SER A 21 -4.29 -2.04 0.62
C SER A 21 -4.69 -1.08 1.75
N GLY A 22 -3.87 -0.99 2.80
CA GLY A 22 -4.07 -0.03 3.88
C GLY A 22 -3.98 1.41 3.37
N GLY A 23 -3.05 1.68 2.45
CA GLY A 23 -2.91 2.96 1.80
C GLY A 23 -4.12 3.39 0.98
N THR A 24 -4.69 2.47 0.19
CA THR A 24 -5.96 2.69 -0.55
C THR A 24 -7.09 3.08 0.40
N VAL A 25 -7.19 2.43 1.55
CA VAL A 25 -8.18 2.77 2.59
C VAL A 25 -7.93 4.19 3.10
N ALA A 26 -6.69 4.54 3.44
CA ALA A 26 -6.35 5.87 3.93
C ALA A 26 -6.69 6.98 2.92
N ILE A 27 -6.32 6.80 1.64
CA ILE A 27 -6.65 7.74 0.56
C ILE A 27 -8.17 7.93 0.46
N GLY A 28 -8.94 6.83 0.46
CA GLY A 28 -10.39 6.89 0.35
C GLY A 28 -11.07 7.60 1.53
N LEU A 29 -10.54 7.41 2.74
CA LEU A 29 -11.03 8.10 3.95
C LEU A 29 -10.81 9.60 3.89
N VAL A 30 -9.69 10.06 3.33
CA VAL A 30 -9.34 11.47 3.23
C VAL A 30 -10.07 12.16 2.09
N LEU A 31 -10.04 11.59 0.88
CA LEU A 31 -10.57 12.27 -0.30
C LEU A 31 -12.11 12.24 -0.38
N GLN A 32 -12.75 11.20 0.16
CA GLN A 32 -14.21 10.97 0.09
C GLN A 32 -14.83 11.06 -1.33
N ASN A 33 -13.99 11.07 -2.37
CA ASN A 33 -14.36 11.15 -3.77
C ASN A 33 -13.85 9.90 -4.49
N LYS A 34 -14.77 9.12 -5.05
CA LYS A 34 -14.47 7.84 -5.68
C LYS A 34 -13.47 7.97 -6.84
N LYS A 35 -13.60 9.00 -7.68
CA LYS A 35 -12.75 9.17 -8.87
C LYS A 35 -11.32 9.54 -8.45
N GLN A 36 -11.18 10.58 -7.63
CA GLN A 36 -9.86 11.00 -7.13
C GLN A 36 -9.16 9.90 -6.33
N THR A 37 -9.93 9.15 -5.51
CA THR A 37 -9.40 7.98 -4.78
C THR A 37 -8.86 6.92 -5.73
N ALA A 38 -9.59 6.59 -6.79
CA ALA A 38 -9.15 5.60 -7.77
C ALA A 38 -7.89 6.05 -8.53
N ASP A 39 -7.85 7.31 -8.98
CA ASP A 39 -6.70 7.89 -9.68
C ASP A 39 -5.45 7.92 -8.78
N MET A 40 -5.58 8.36 -7.53
CA MET A 40 -4.45 8.41 -6.60
C MET A 40 -4.01 7.01 -6.14
N THR A 41 -4.94 6.08 -5.95
CA THR A 41 -4.62 4.68 -5.63
C THR A 41 -3.83 4.02 -6.77
N ARG A 42 -4.17 4.34 -8.03
CA ARG A 42 -3.42 3.87 -9.18
C ARG A 42 -1.98 4.40 -9.17
N GLN A 43 -1.80 5.70 -8.92
CA GLN A 43 -0.47 6.30 -8.80
C GLN A 43 0.36 5.66 -7.68
N LEU A 44 -0.25 5.39 -6.52
CA LEU A 44 0.40 4.66 -5.43
C LEU A 44 0.86 3.26 -5.86
N HIS A 45 -0.01 2.54 -6.58
CA HIS A 45 0.30 1.19 -7.06
C HIS A 45 1.43 1.18 -8.09
N ASP A 46 1.42 2.13 -9.03
CA ASP A 46 2.45 2.27 -10.06
C ASP A 46 3.79 2.65 -9.44
N TRP A 47 3.83 3.66 -8.56
CA TRP A 47 5.02 4.02 -7.80
C TRP A 47 5.59 2.83 -7.02
N PHE A 48 4.73 2.08 -6.32
CA PHE A 48 5.19 0.92 -5.54
C PHE A 48 5.82 -0.13 -6.45
N ARG A 49 5.21 -0.40 -7.60
CA ARG A 49 5.73 -1.36 -8.58
C ARG A 49 7.06 -0.88 -9.17
N GLU A 50 7.23 0.41 -9.43
CA GLU A 50 8.50 0.97 -9.92
C GLU A 50 9.63 0.83 -8.88
N GLN A 51 9.33 1.06 -7.60
CA GLN A 51 10.35 0.98 -6.54
C GLN A 51 10.70 -0.46 -6.13
N TYR A 52 9.71 -1.37 -6.14
CA TYR A 52 9.86 -2.72 -5.56
C TYR A 52 9.65 -3.85 -6.57
N GLY A 53 9.42 -3.53 -7.85
CA GLY A 53 9.26 -4.46 -8.98
C GLY A 53 7.88 -5.15 -9.07
N VAL A 54 7.29 -5.51 -7.92
CA VAL A 54 6.00 -6.23 -7.84
C VAL A 54 5.17 -5.75 -6.66
N THR A 55 3.85 -5.89 -6.74
CA THR A 55 2.93 -5.60 -5.63
C THR A 55 2.47 -6.86 -4.89
N CYS A 56 2.83 -8.04 -5.40
CA CYS A 56 2.49 -9.34 -4.81
C CYS A 56 3.28 -9.60 -3.52
N CYS A 57 2.58 -9.65 -2.40
CA CYS A 57 3.13 -9.86 -1.05
C CYS A 57 3.91 -11.17 -0.95
N LYS A 58 3.45 -12.25 -1.60
CA LYS A 58 4.17 -13.53 -1.63
C LYS A 58 5.55 -13.36 -2.26
N THR A 59 5.61 -12.72 -3.43
CA THR A 59 6.88 -12.52 -4.16
C THR A 59 7.81 -11.59 -3.40
N ILE A 60 7.29 -10.51 -2.80
CA ILE A 60 8.11 -9.60 -1.97
C ILE A 60 8.72 -10.35 -0.79
N ARG A 61 7.90 -11.08 -0.01
CA ARG A 61 8.37 -11.80 1.17
C ARG A 61 9.32 -12.95 0.84
N ALA A 62 9.22 -13.54 -0.35
CA ALA A 62 10.14 -14.59 -0.79
C ALA A 62 11.54 -14.06 -1.11
N ASN A 63 11.65 -12.80 -1.54
CA ASN A 63 12.91 -12.20 -1.99
C ASN A 63 13.55 -11.24 -0.97
N ASN A 64 12.96 -11.09 0.22
CA ASN A 64 13.40 -10.12 1.22
C ASN A 64 13.36 -10.72 2.63
N ASP A 65 14.08 -10.09 3.56
CA ASP A 65 14.08 -10.47 4.97
C ASP A 65 12.77 -10.09 5.68
N LYS A 66 12.60 -10.55 6.93
CA LYS A 66 11.38 -10.32 7.72
C LYS A 66 11.11 -8.83 8.00
N GLY A 67 12.12 -7.97 7.96
CA GLY A 67 12.02 -6.53 8.18
C GLY A 67 11.38 -5.76 7.03
N ILE A 68 11.23 -6.37 5.84
CA ILE A 68 10.69 -5.69 4.66
C ILE A 68 9.29 -5.11 4.90
N CYS A 69 8.43 -5.81 5.65
CA CYS A 69 7.07 -5.35 5.92
C CYS A 69 7.05 -4.02 6.68
N LEU A 70 7.98 -3.82 7.62
CA LEU A 70 8.08 -2.59 8.41
C LEU A 70 8.54 -1.43 7.53
N LYS A 71 9.57 -1.66 6.70
CA LYS A 71 10.07 -0.70 5.73
C LYS A 71 8.97 -0.27 4.75
N LEU A 72 8.33 -1.23 4.07
CA LEU A 72 7.28 -0.96 3.09
C LEU A 72 6.11 -0.18 3.69
N THR A 73 5.73 -0.50 4.92
CA THR A 73 4.64 0.23 5.61
C THR A 73 5.02 1.69 5.83
N GLY A 74 6.24 1.97 6.30
CA GLY A 74 6.74 3.32 6.49
C GLY A 74 6.86 4.11 5.19
N GLU A 75 7.45 3.51 4.17
CA GLU A 75 7.65 4.12 2.85
C GLU A 75 6.31 4.44 2.16
N VAL A 76 5.35 3.50 2.19
CA VAL A 76 4.00 3.73 1.66
C VAL A 76 3.28 4.83 2.45
N ALA A 77 3.38 4.84 3.78
CA ALA A 77 2.77 5.89 4.59
C ALA A 77 3.35 7.27 4.26
N GLY A 78 4.67 7.39 4.13
CA GLY A 78 5.34 8.63 3.72
C GLY A 78 4.91 9.08 2.33
N LYS A 79 4.85 8.16 1.37
CA LYS A 79 4.42 8.47 0.00
C LYS A 79 2.98 8.97 -0.05
N ILE A 80 2.07 8.35 0.71
CA ILE A 80 0.66 8.78 0.77
C ILE A 80 0.54 10.15 1.42
N ALA A 81 1.31 10.42 2.48
CA ALA A 81 1.33 11.75 3.10
C ALA A 81 1.78 12.83 2.10
N GLU A 82 2.80 12.55 1.29
CA GLU A 82 3.24 13.44 0.21
C GLU A 82 2.13 13.65 -0.84
N MET A 83 1.53 12.57 -1.34
CA MET A 83 0.46 12.66 -2.35
C MET A 83 -0.76 13.42 -1.84
N LEU A 84 -1.16 13.20 -0.58
CA LEU A 84 -2.30 13.88 0.04
C LEU A 84 -2.01 15.35 0.39
N SER A 85 -0.75 15.74 0.56
CA SER A 85 -0.37 17.13 0.80
C SER A 85 -0.54 18.03 -0.43
N THR A 86 -0.80 17.44 -1.60
CA THR A 86 -0.95 18.15 -2.88
C THR A 86 -2.42 18.37 -3.26
N VAL A 87 -3.37 17.98 -2.41
CA VAL A 87 -4.82 17.99 -2.68
C VAL A 87 -5.56 19.03 -1.85
#